data_AF-A0A962ZT25-F1
#
_entry.id   AF-A0A962ZT25-F1
#
_cell.length_a   1.000
_cell.length_b   1.000
_cell.length_c   1.000
_cell.angle_alpha   90.00
_cell.angle_beta   90.00
_cell.angle_gamma   90.00
#
_symmetry.space_group_name_H-M   'P 1'
#
loop_
_entity.id
_entity.type
_entity.pdbx_description
1 polymer ?
#
loop_
_entity_poly.entity_id
_entity_poly.type
_entity_poly.pdbx_seq_one_letter_code
_entity_poly.pdbx_strand_id
1 'polypeptide(L)'
;GDQQLDLEGEKLPWSPDNSALATLRYERNLNADMTLISRWDTRYMSERNLDLEGEVQFEAITVSNFQVGITTESLELIAYVDNVFDDRTPENGVTFVNFFQAFQDLVAAYPADKRTFGIRTSYRF
;
A
#
# COMPACT_ATOMS: atom_id res chain seq x y z
N GLY A 1 23.77 -15.09 -30.61
CA GLY A 1 22.66 -14.79 -31.53
C GLY A 1 21.60 -14.16 -30.71
N ASP A 2 21.21 -12.93 -31.03
CA ASP A 2 20.12 -12.24 -30.34
C ASP A 2 18.86 -13.06 -30.50
N GLN A 3 18.51 -13.84 -29.47
CA GLN A 3 17.14 -14.28 -29.31
C GLN A 3 16.38 -13.06 -28.82
N GLN A 4 15.73 -12.39 -29.74
CA GLN A 4 14.77 -11.35 -29.42
C GLN A 4 13.67 -12.05 -28.61
N LEU A 5 13.61 -11.76 -27.31
CA LEU A 5 12.54 -12.24 -26.44
C LEU A 5 11.22 -11.77 -27.04
N ASP A 6 10.38 -12.73 -27.40
CA ASP A 6 9.01 -12.45 -27.85
C ASP A 6 8.17 -12.21 -26.60
N LEU A 7 7.82 -10.94 -26.39
CA LEU A 7 7.04 -10.47 -25.24
C LEU A 7 5.60 -10.12 -25.66
N GLU A 8 5.18 -10.55 -26.86
CA GLU A 8 3.84 -10.28 -27.35
C GLU A 8 2.79 -11.05 -26.52
N GLY A 9 1.97 -10.31 -25.76
CA GLY A 9 0.94 -10.87 -24.89
C GLY A 9 1.36 -11.07 -23.44
N GLU A 10 2.63 -10.85 -23.10
CA GLU A 10 3.11 -10.92 -21.72
C GLU A 10 2.68 -9.70 -20.89
N LYS A 11 2.43 -9.93 -19.60
CA LYS A 11 1.98 -8.89 -18.68
C LYS A 11 3.14 -7.99 -18.29
N LEU A 12 2.91 -6.68 -18.36
CA LEU A 12 3.93 -5.70 -17.98
C LEU A 12 4.33 -5.86 -16.51
N PRO A 13 5.65 -5.85 -16.20
CA PRO A 13 6.14 -5.83 -14.83
C PRO A 13 5.52 -4.67 -14.06
N TRP A 14 5.27 -4.89 -12.77
CA TRP A 14 4.70 -3.90 -11.85
C TRP A 14 3.29 -3.41 -12.16
N SER A 15 2.64 -3.93 -13.21
CA SER A 15 1.29 -3.54 -13.59
C SER A 15 0.28 -4.57 -13.09
N PRO A 16 -0.53 -4.26 -12.07
CA PRO A 16 -1.67 -5.11 -11.72
C PRO A 16 -2.75 -5.00 -12.80
N ASP A 17 -3.50 -6.08 -13.05
CA ASP A 17 -4.61 -6.05 -14.02
C ASP A 17 -5.78 -5.20 -13.51
N ASN A 18 -5.98 -5.27 -12.20
CA ASN A 18 -7.05 -4.60 -11.48
C ASN A 18 -6.47 -3.88 -10.26
N SER A 19 -6.93 -2.65 -10.06
CA SER A 19 -6.69 -1.89 -8.83
C SER A 19 -7.96 -1.16 -8.43
N ALA A 20 -8.15 -0.98 -7.13
CA ALA A 20 -9.28 -0.24 -6.60
C ALA A 20 -8.85 0.58 -5.37
N LEU A 21 -9.45 1.75 -5.23
CA LEU A 21 -9.33 2.61 -4.06
C LEU A 21 -10.73 2.96 -3.56
N ALA A 22 -10.98 2.74 -2.28
CA ALA A 22 -12.22 3.11 -1.62
C ALA A 22 -11.93 3.96 -0.39
N THR A 23 -12.63 5.08 -0.26
CA THR A 23 -12.57 5.95 0.93
C THR A 23 -13.96 6.14 1.48
N LEU A 24 -14.12 5.87 2.78
CA LEU A 24 -15.32 6.18 3.54
C LEU A 24 -14.97 7.25 4.57
N ARG A 25 -15.75 8.33 4.60
CA ARG A 25 -15.63 9.40 5.60
C ARG A 25 -16.95 9.57 6.31
N TYR A 26 -16.89 9.66 7.62
CA TYR A 26 -18.01 9.99 8.48
C TYR A 26 -17.66 11.18 9.36
N GLU A 27 -18.61 12.08 9.50
CA GLU A 27 -18.48 13.32 10.25
C GLU A 27 -19.76 13.57 11.05
N ARG A 28 -19.60 13.96 12.32
CA ARG A 28 -20.73 14.25 13.20
C ARG A 28 -20.39 15.35 14.17
N ASN A 29 -21.21 16.40 14.19
CA ASN A 29 -21.16 17.40 15.25
C ASN A 29 -21.62 16.78 16.58
N LEU A 30 -20.75 16.79 17.58
CA LEU A 30 -21.04 16.32 18.92
C LEU A 30 -21.73 17.41 19.74
N ASN A 31 -21.33 18.66 19.52
CA ASN A 31 -21.91 19.88 20.08
C ASN A 31 -21.56 21.08 19.17
N ALA A 32 -21.70 22.31 19.67
CA ALA A 32 -21.44 23.54 18.91
C ALA A 32 -19.96 23.71 18.51
N ASP A 33 -19.03 23.16 19.31
CA ASP A 33 -17.60 23.46 19.23
C ASP A 33 -16.76 22.22 18.86
N MET A 34 -17.39 21.05 18.72
CA MET A 34 -16.71 19.77 18.53
C MET A 34 -17.35 18.93 17.44
N THR A 35 -16.52 18.46 16.53
CA THR A 35 -16.89 17.55 15.45
C THR A 35 -16.08 16.26 15.56
N LEU A 36 -16.76 15.13 15.60
CA LEU A 36 -16.17 13.81 15.43
C LEU A 36 -15.92 13.57 13.94
N ILE A 37 -14.71 13.17 13.59
CA ILE A 37 -14.35 12.71 12.26
C ILE A 37 -13.85 11.27 12.33
N SER A 38 -14.21 10.47 11.34
CA SER A 38 -13.59 9.17 11.11
C SER A 38 -13.45 8.92 9.62
N ARG A 39 -12.38 8.24 9.22
CA ARG A 39 -12.10 7.90 7.83
C ARG A 39 -11.50 6.51 7.74
N TRP A 40 -11.95 5.76 6.76
CA TRP A 40 -11.43 4.46 6.38
C TRP A 40 -10.98 4.53 4.92
N ASP A 41 -9.78 4.07 4.63
CA ASP A 41 -9.23 4.00 3.27
C ASP A 41 -8.80 2.57 2.99
N THR A 42 -9.24 1.99 1.87
CA THR A 42 -8.78 0.69 1.39
C THR A 42 -8.22 0.84 -0.01
N ARG A 43 -7.01 0.29 -0.22
CA ARG A 43 -6.44 0.06 -1.55
C ARG A 43 -6.34 -1.44 -1.80
N TYR A 44 -6.78 -1.86 -2.97
CA TYR A 44 -6.58 -3.20 -3.50
C TYR A 44 -5.72 -3.13 -4.77
N MET A 45 -4.77 -4.05 -4.88
CA MET A 45 -4.05 -4.33 -6.13
C MET A 45 -4.04 -5.83 -6.35
N SER A 46 -4.44 -6.25 -7.53
CA SER A 46 -4.30 -7.65 -7.97
C SER A 46 -2.84 -8.06 -8.16
N GLU A 47 -2.62 -9.33 -8.50
CA GLU A 47 -1.31 -9.88 -8.78
C GLU A 47 -0.56 -9.09 -9.86
N ARG A 48 0.78 -9.09 -9.78
CA ARG A 48 1.64 -8.40 -10.75
C ARG A 48 2.97 -9.11 -10.88
N ASN A 49 3.51 -9.09 -12.09
CA ASN A 49 4.83 -9.64 -12.37
C ASN A 49 5.91 -8.70 -11.80
N LEU A 50 6.98 -9.29 -11.30
CA LEU A 50 8.18 -8.58 -10.87
C LEU A 50 9.09 -8.27 -12.08
N ASP A 51 9.14 -9.20 -13.03
CA ASP A 51 9.99 -9.23 -14.22
C ASP A 51 9.18 -9.31 -15.52
N LEU A 52 9.87 -9.20 -16.66
CA LEU A 52 9.25 -9.16 -17.99
C LEU A 52 8.79 -10.55 -18.44
N GLU A 53 9.50 -11.56 -17.97
CA GLU A 53 9.29 -12.98 -18.26
C GLU A 53 8.15 -13.58 -17.42
N GLY A 54 7.73 -12.91 -16.36
CA GLY A 54 6.64 -13.36 -15.47
C GLY A 54 7.01 -14.52 -14.57
N GLU A 55 8.31 -14.81 -14.40
CA GLU A 55 8.82 -15.91 -13.58
C GLU A 55 8.56 -15.68 -12.09
N VAL A 56 8.53 -14.41 -11.68
CA VAL A 56 8.27 -14.01 -10.30
C VAL A 56 7.04 -13.11 -10.25
N GLN A 57 6.07 -13.49 -9.43
CA GLN A 57 4.82 -12.75 -9.27
C GLN A 57 4.57 -12.40 -7.81
N PHE A 58 4.06 -11.21 -7.58
CA PHE A 58 3.52 -10.81 -6.30
C PHE A 58 2.03 -11.06 -6.26
N GLU A 59 1.59 -11.66 -5.15
CA GLU A 59 0.17 -11.90 -4.89
C GLU A 59 -0.61 -10.58 -4.79
N ALA A 60 -1.93 -10.71 -4.86
CA ALA A 60 -2.83 -9.59 -4.62
C ALA A 60 -2.68 -9.07 -3.18
N ILE A 61 -2.75 -7.76 -3.02
CA ILE A 61 -2.59 -7.07 -1.74
C ILE A 61 -3.79 -6.17 -1.45
N THR A 62 -4.25 -6.17 -0.19
CA THR A 62 -5.28 -5.24 0.29
C THR A 62 -4.82 -4.54 1.55
N VAL A 63 -4.56 -3.23 1.44
CA VAL A 63 -4.16 -2.40 2.59
C VAL A 63 -5.31 -1.49 2.99
N SER A 64 -5.70 -1.58 4.26
CA SER A 64 -6.71 -0.70 4.84
C SER A 64 -6.13 0.15 5.96
N ASN A 65 -6.47 1.43 5.97
CA ASN A 65 -6.09 2.40 7.00
C ASN A 65 -7.35 2.97 7.65
N PHE A 66 -7.25 3.29 8.93
CA PHE A 66 -8.35 3.90 9.67
C PHE A 66 -7.86 5.04 10.55
N GLN A 67 -8.61 6.13 10.57
CA GLN A 67 -8.39 7.25 11.48
C GLN A 67 -9.70 7.71 12.11
N VAL A 68 -9.61 8.15 13.35
CA VAL A 68 -10.72 8.73 14.11
C VAL A 68 -10.20 9.88 14.95
N GLY A 69 -10.97 10.96 15.05
CA GLY A 69 -10.53 12.13 15.77
C GLY A 69 -11.65 13.09 16.10
N ILE A 70 -11.31 14.09 16.89
CA ILE A 70 -12.18 15.20 17.26
C ILE A 70 -11.50 16.49 16.82
N THR A 71 -12.27 17.38 16.21
CA THR A 71 -11.84 18.72 15.80
C THR A 71 -12.68 19.77 16.52
N THR A 72 -12.05 20.86 16.93
CA THR A 72 -12.67 22.09 17.44
C THR A 72 -12.21 23.28 16.60
N GLU A 73 -12.58 24.51 16.98
CA GLU A 73 -12.12 25.72 16.29
C GLU A 73 -10.59 25.89 16.32
N SER A 74 -9.95 25.46 17.41
CA SER A 74 -8.52 25.68 17.66
C SER A 74 -7.70 24.40 17.79
N LEU A 75 -8.32 23.23 17.95
CA LEU A 75 -7.62 21.98 18.20
C LEU A 75 -8.13 20.83 17.31
N GLU A 76 -7.21 20.03 16.78
CA GLU A 76 -7.50 18.75 16.17
C GLU A 76 -6.70 17.65 16.88
N LEU A 77 -7.39 16.56 17.23
CA LEU A 77 -6.78 15.35 17.78
C LEU A 77 -7.26 14.14 16.98
N ILE A 78 -6.34 13.44 16.32
CA ILE A 78 -6.61 12.25 15.50
C ILE A 78 -5.75 11.09 15.99
N ALA A 79 -6.38 9.96 16.27
CA ALA A 79 -5.71 8.67 16.36
C ALA A 79 -5.85 7.93 15.03
N TYR A 80 -4.81 7.19 14.64
CA TYR A 80 -4.81 6.42 13.40
C TYR A 80 -4.14 5.06 13.55
N VAL A 81 -4.54 4.16 12.67
CA VAL A 81 -3.90 2.87 12.43
C VAL A 81 -3.72 2.69 10.92
N ASP A 82 -2.48 2.51 10.50
CA ASP A 82 -2.12 2.16 9.13
C ASP A 82 -2.00 0.64 9.03
N ASN A 83 -2.42 0.07 7.90
CA ASN A 83 -2.48 -1.36 7.65
C ASN A 83 -3.17 -2.14 8.78
N VAL A 84 -4.47 -1.88 8.98
CA VAL A 84 -5.33 -2.44 10.04
C VAL A 84 -5.20 -3.96 10.16
N PHE A 85 -5.11 -4.64 9.02
CA PHE A 85 -5.04 -6.10 8.93
C PHE A 85 -3.62 -6.68 8.94
N ASP A 86 -2.60 -5.82 8.99
CA ASP A 86 -1.19 -6.22 8.99
C ASP A 86 -0.83 -7.11 7.79
N ASP A 87 -1.33 -6.76 6.60
CA ASP A 87 -0.98 -7.43 5.35
C ASP A 87 0.51 -7.16 5.05
N ARG A 88 1.28 -8.24 4.86
CA ARG A 88 2.74 -8.20 4.64
C ARG A 88 3.13 -8.66 3.24
N THR A 89 2.14 -8.78 2.34
CA THR A 89 2.39 -9.12 0.93
C THR A 89 3.44 -8.15 0.35
N PRO A 90 4.43 -8.65 -0.40
CA PRO A 90 5.40 -7.82 -1.09
C PRO A 90 4.71 -6.73 -1.91
N GLU A 91 5.06 -5.47 -1.63
CA GLU A 91 4.59 -4.32 -2.41
C GLU A 91 5.59 -3.97 -3.51
N ASN A 92 6.88 -4.17 -3.23
CA ASN A 92 7.97 -3.83 -4.13
C ASN A 92 9.04 -4.92 -4.09
N GLY A 93 10.03 -4.82 -4.96
CA GLY A 93 11.11 -5.78 -5.09
C GLY A 93 12.02 -5.46 -6.26
N VAL A 94 13.13 -6.18 -6.35
CA VAL A 94 14.08 -6.04 -7.45
C VAL A 94 14.73 -7.38 -7.70
N THR A 95 14.86 -7.72 -8.98
CA THR A 95 15.63 -8.88 -9.44
C THR A 95 17.01 -8.40 -9.87
N PHE A 96 18.05 -9.14 -9.50
CA PHE A 96 19.41 -8.88 -9.95
C PHE A 96 20.23 -10.17 -10.05
N VAL A 97 21.18 -10.17 -10.97
CA VAL A 97 22.09 -11.30 -11.18
C VAL A 97 23.08 -11.38 -10.03
N ASN A 98 23.15 -12.54 -9.37
CA ASN A 98 24.15 -12.80 -8.36
C ASN A 98 25.46 -13.33 -8.98
N PHE A 99 26.40 -12.42 -9.20
CA PHE A 99 27.72 -12.73 -9.78
C PHE A 99 28.59 -13.65 -8.90
N PHE A 100 28.28 -13.80 -7.62
CA PHE A 100 29.03 -14.66 -6.69
C PHE A 100 28.44 -16.07 -6.58
N GLN A 101 27.24 -16.29 -7.14
CA GLN A 101 26.50 -17.55 -7.04
C GLN A 101 26.14 -18.06 -8.44
N ALA A 102 27.16 -18.15 -9.30
CA ALA A 102 27.05 -18.69 -10.65
C ALA A 102 26.00 -18.00 -11.55
N PHE A 103 25.83 -16.69 -11.40
CA PHE A 103 24.87 -15.89 -12.20
C PHE A 103 23.41 -16.30 -12.02
N GLN A 104 23.05 -16.87 -10.86
CA GLN A 104 21.65 -17.09 -10.51
C GLN A 104 20.94 -15.75 -10.27
N ASP A 105 19.67 -15.67 -10.66
CA ASP A 105 18.83 -14.53 -10.33
C ASP A 105 18.47 -14.55 -8.85
N LEU A 106 18.61 -13.38 -8.22
CA LEU A 106 18.24 -13.16 -6.84
C LEU A 106 17.15 -12.10 -6.78
N VAL A 107 16.10 -12.42 -6.03
CA VAL A 107 14.97 -11.53 -5.79
C VAL A 107 15.06 -10.96 -4.38
N ALA A 108 15.14 -9.64 -4.28
CA ALA A 108 14.90 -8.92 -3.04
C ALA A 108 13.48 -8.37 -3.05
N ALA A 109 12.59 -8.91 -2.21
CA ALA A 109 11.21 -8.44 -2.07
C ALA A 109 11.04 -7.59 -0.80
N TYR A 110 10.30 -6.49 -0.92
CA TYR A 110 9.98 -5.57 0.17
C TYR A 110 8.49 -5.70 0.52
N PRO A 111 8.17 -6.22 1.73
CA PRO A 111 6.79 -6.34 2.19
C PRO A 111 6.17 -4.95 2.39
N ALA A 112 4.86 -4.85 2.20
CA ALA A 112 4.10 -3.65 2.58
C ALA A 112 4.37 -3.26 4.03
N ASP A 113 4.25 -1.96 4.34
CA ASP A 113 4.51 -1.44 5.68
C ASP A 113 3.71 -2.18 6.74
N LYS A 114 4.37 -2.50 7.87
CA LYS A 114 3.73 -3.20 8.98
C LYS A 114 2.64 -2.32 9.59
N ARG A 115 1.69 -2.96 10.27
CA ARG A 115 0.68 -2.23 11.04
C ARG A 115 1.32 -1.24 12.01
N THR A 116 0.89 0.01 11.93
CA THR A 116 1.44 1.12 12.72
C THR A 116 0.31 1.90 13.36
N PHE A 117 0.51 2.34 14.60
CA PHE A 117 -0.44 3.17 15.35
C PHE A 117 0.18 4.53 15.61
N GLY A 118 -0.64 5.58 15.62
CA GLY A 118 -0.17 6.89 16.01
C GLY A 118 -1.26 7.85 16.42
N ILE A 119 -0.82 8.99 16.94
CA ILE A 119 -1.65 10.11 17.36
C ILE A 119 -1.08 11.37 16.72
N ARG A 120 -1.95 12.19 16.15
CA ARG A 120 -1.64 13.49 15.56
C ARG A 120 -2.46 14.55 16.28
N THR A 121 -1.80 15.65 16.63
CA THR A 121 -2.42 16.80 17.28
C THR A 121 -2.03 18.06 16.51
N SER A 122 -2.97 18.97 16.29
CA SER A 122 -2.74 20.27 15.65
C SER A 122 -3.47 21.36 16.42
N TYR A 123 -2.83 22.51 16.59
CA TYR A 123 -3.41 23.67 17.26
C TYR A 123 -3.31 24.92 16.37
N ARG A 124 -4.39 25.68 16.25
CA ARG A 124 -4.48 26.91 15.46
C ARG A 124 -4.63 28.12 16.39
N PHE A 125 -3.74 29.10 16.21
CA PHE A 125 -3.71 30.38 16.92
C PHE A 125 -4.53 31.44 16.20
#